data_AF-A0A7J4FVK7-F1
#
_entry.id   AF-A0A7J4FVK7-F1
#
_cell.length_a   1.000
_cell.length_b   1.000
_cell.length_c   1.000
_cell.angle_alpha   90.00
_cell.angle_beta   90.00
_cell.angle_gamma   90.00
#
_symmetry.space_group_name_H-M   'P 1'
#
loop_
_entity.id
_entity.type
_entity.pdbx_description
1 polymer ?
#
loop_
_entity_poly.entity_id
_entity_poly.type
_entity_poly.pdbx_seq_one_letter_code
_entity_poly.pdbx_strand_id
1 'polypeptide(L)'
;MKSHIVKDMALAEEGAHRIEWARRHMPVLQIIKERFAEERPLVGINVVACLHVTVETANLITTLRAGGAKIALTGSNPLSTQDDVAAALAADGINVFAFRGENDEEYYECLEEAIKIGPHVTLDDGADTIAQVHSKHPGLLPDIIGGCEETTTGVIRLRAMAA
;
A
#
# COMPACT_ATOMS: atom_id res chain seq x y z
N MET A 1 10.16 1.92 -13.00
CA MET A 1 8.87 1.87 -12.27
C MET A 1 7.85 2.64 -13.08
N LYS A 2 6.67 2.07 -13.36
CA LYS A 2 5.51 2.77 -13.93
C LYS A 2 5.03 3.86 -12.95
N SER A 3 4.30 4.86 -13.44
CA SER A 3 3.72 5.90 -12.58
C SER A 3 2.58 5.35 -11.71
N HIS A 4 1.67 4.58 -12.31
CA HIS A 4 0.56 3.90 -11.66
C HIS A 4 -0.01 2.82 -12.61
N ILE A 5 -0.76 1.86 -12.06
CA ILE A 5 -1.65 0.93 -12.76
C ILE A 5 -2.99 1.02 -12.03
N VAL A 6 -3.97 1.68 -12.63
CA VAL A 6 -5.33 1.86 -12.08
C VAL A 6 -6.34 1.77 -13.20
N LYS A 7 -7.62 1.54 -12.88
CA LYS A 7 -8.67 1.31 -13.89
C LYS A 7 -8.95 2.52 -14.76
N ASP A 8 -9.22 3.66 -14.14
CA ASP A 8 -9.63 4.90 -14.82
C ASP A 8 -9.29 6.13 -13.97
N MET A 9 -8.42 6.99 -14.51
CA MET A 9 -8.01 8.23 -13.83
C MET A 9 -9.13 9.28 -13.74
N ALA A 10 -10.18 9.18 -14.55
CA ALA A 10 -11.31 10.11 -14.50
C ALA A 10 -12.09 10.03 -13.17
N LEU A 11 -11.93 8.95 -12.41
CA LEU A 11 -12.60 8.74 -11.12
C LEU A 11 -11.92 9.47 -9.94
N ALA A 12 -10.78 10.13 -10.16
CA ALA A 12 -9.97 10.69 -9.10
C ALA A 12 -10.68 11.74 -8.24
N GLU A 13 -11.51 12.59 -8.85
CA GLU A 13 -12.24 13.64 -8.12
C GLU A 13 -13.27 13.04 -7.15
N GLU A 14 -14.06 12.06 -7.62
CA GLU A 14 -15.03 11.36 -6.77
C GLU A 14 -14.35 10.62 -5.62
N GLY A 15 -13.27 9.90 -5.92
CA GLY A 15 -12.48 9.21 -4.91
C GLY A 15 -11.91 10.15 -3.86
N ALA A 16 -11.41 11.34 -4.26
CA ALA A 16 -10.89 12.33 -3.33
C ALA A 16 -11.96 12.82 -2.34
N HIS A 17 -13.19 13.06 -2.80
CA HIS A 17 -14.31 13.43 -1.93
C HIS A 17 -14.66 12.32 -0.93
N ARG A 18 -14.65 11.05 -1.36
CA ARG A 18 -14.93 9.90 -0.49
C ARG A 18 -13.83 9.67 0.55
N ILE A 19 -12.56 9.79 0.16
CA ILE A 19 -11.41 9.73 1.07
C ILE A 19 -11.52 10.81 2.15
N GLU A 20 -11.84 12.04 1.75
CA GLU A 20 -12.03 13.17 2.67
C GLU A 20 -13.21 12.94 3.63
N TRP A 21 -14.32 12.38 3.15
CA TRP A 21 -15.46 12.04 4.01
C TRP A 21 -15.09 10.97 5.05
N ALA A 22 -14.37 9.91 4.63
CA ALA A 22 -13.92 8.86 5.54
C ALA A 22 -12.95 9.39 6.59
N ARG A 23 -12.03 10.30 6.20
CA ARG A 23 -11.06 10.93 7.10
C ARG A 23 -11.69 11.53 8.35
N ARG A 24 -12.85 12.18 8.21
CA ARG A 24 -13.59 12.82 9.32
C ARG A 24 -14.06 11.83 10.39
N HIS A 25 -14.10 10.54 10.06
CA HIS A 25 -14.50 9.45 10.95
C HIS A 25 -13.30 8.63 11.44
N MET A 26 -12.07 9.04 11.14
CA MET A 26 -10.82 8.35 11.50
C MET A 26 -9.91 9.26 12.37
N PRO A 27 -10.36 9.68 13.57
CA PRO A 27 -9.68 10.72 14.36
C PRO A 27 -8.26 10.33 14.79
N VAL A 28 -8.01 9.05 15.04
CA VAL A 28 -6.67 8.57 15.45
C VAL A 28 -5.66 8.75 14.32
N LEU A 29 -6.01 8.37 13.08
CA LEU A 29 -5.11 8.59 11.94
C LEU A 29 -4.92 10.08 11.67
N GLN A 30 -5.94 10.90 11.87
CA GLN A 30 -5.80 12.35 11.71
C GLN A 30 -4.77 12.93 12.70
N ILE A 31 -4.86 12.56 13.99
CA ILE A 31 -3.88 13.00 15.01
C ILE A 31 -2.46 12.55 14.64
N ILE A 32 -2.31 11.30 14.19
CA ILE A 32 -1.01 10.78 13.76
C ILE A 32 -0.50 11.54 12.53
N LYS A 33 -1.37 11.83 11.56
CA LYS A 33 -1.03 12.56 10.33
C LYS A 33 -0.56 13.97 10.61
N GLU A 34 -1.25 14.69 11.51
CA GLU A 34 -0.86 16.03 11.96
C GLU A 34 0.55 16.00 12.58
N ARG A 35 0.80 15.08 13.53
CA ARG A 35 2.13 14.89 14.11
C ARG A 35 3.19 14.51 13.07
N PHE A 36 2.88 13.58 12.18
CA PHE A 36 3.80 13.09 11.16
C PHE A 36 4.16 14.16 10.13
N ALA A 37 3.25 15.08 9.81
CA ALA A 37 3.53 16.20 8.93
C ALA A 37 4.61 17.14 9.50
N GLU A 38 4.68 17.27 10.83
CA GLU A 38 5.69 18.08 11.54
C GLU A 38 7.00 17.31 11.73
N GLU A 39 6.92 16.11 12.31
CA GLU A 39 8.10 15.32 12.71
C GLU A 39 8.80 14.63 11.53
N ARG A 40 8.03 14.31 10.47
CA ARG A 40 8.49 13.58 9.28
C ARG A 40 9.37 12.35 9.59
N PRO A 41 8.92 11.42 10.44
CA PRO A 41 9.76 10.32 10.95
C PRO A 41 10.10 9.24 9.93
N LEU A 42 9.45 9.24 8.76
CA LEU A 42 9.58 8.21 7.72
C LEU A 42 10.36 8.71 6.49
N VAL A 43 11.08 9.83 6.61
CA VAL A 43 11.94 10.32 5.53
C VAL A 43 12.99 9.28 5.17
N GLY A 44 13.10 8.97 3.88
CA GLY A 44 14.03 7.96 3.36
C GLY A 44 13.52 6.52 3.49
N ILE A 45 12.32 6.31 4.05
CA ILE A 45 11.71 4.98 4.16
C ILE A 45 10.84 4.72 2.93
N ASN A 46 11.14 3.62 2.23
CA ASN A 46 10.32 3.08 1.16
C ASN A 46 9.37 2.04 1.75
N VAL A 47 8.08 2.19 1.49
CA VAL A 47 7.02 1.30 2.00
C VAL A 47 6.31 0.66 0.83
N VAL A 48 6.23 -0.68 0.84
CA VAL A 48 5.28 -1.42 0.00
C VAL A 48 4.10 -1.80 0.87
N ALA A 49 2.90 -1.37 0.49
CA ALA A 49 1.66 -1.73 1.14
C ALA A 49 0.85 -2.62 0.19
N CYS A 50 0.57 -3.85 0.60
CA CYS A 50 -0.30 -4.80 -0.08
C CYS A 50 -1.52 -5.01 0.82
N LEU A 51 -2.58 -4.25 0.53
CA LEU A 51 -3.78 -4.13 1.37
C LEU A 51 -5.01 -4.00 0.48
N HIS A 52 -6.21 -4.13 1.04
CA HIS A 52 -7.42 -3.73 0.35
C HIS A 52 -7.38 -2.23 0.02
N VAL A 53 -7.48 -1.85 -1.26
CA VAL A 53 -7.41 -0.43 -1.67
C VAL A 53 -8.78 0.23 -1.52
N THR A 54 -9.01 0.78 -0.32
CA THR A 54 -10.27 1.43 0.10
C THR A 54 -10.03 2.83 0.68
N VAL A 55 -11.10 3.57 0.98
CA VAL A 55 -11.02 4.91 1.59
C VAL A 55 -10.29 4.92 2.94
N GLU A 56 -10.38 3.83 3.70
CA GLU A 56 -9.67 3.64 4.96
C GLU A 56 -8.17 3.50 4.72
N THR A 57 -7.78 2.64 3.77
CA THR A 57 -6.38 2.46 3.34
C THR A 57 -5.81 3.76 2.77
N ALA A 58 -6.58 4.52 2.00
CA ALA A 58 -6.15 5.82 1.51
C ALA A 58 -5.78 6.79 2.66
N ASN A 59 -6.55 6.78 3.75
CA ASN A 59 -6.24 7.58 4.93
C ASN A 59 -5.00 7.09 5.68
N LEU A 60 -4.76 5.77 5.75
CA LEU A 60 -3.51 5.21 6.26
C LEU A 60 -2.31 5.64 5.39
N ILE A 61 -2.40 5.45 4.08
CA ILE A 61 -1.32 5.72 3.13
C ILE A 61 -0.96 7.21 3.10
N THR A 62 -1.95 8.11 3.08
CA THR A 62 -1.67 9.56 3.15
C THR A 62 -1.12 9.99 4.50
N THR A 63 -1.37 9.25 5.58
CA THR A 63 -0.75 9.47 6.90
C THR A 63 0.73 9.08 6.88
N LEU A 64 1.07 7.92 6.34
CA LEU A 64 2.47 7.50 6.17
C LEU A 64 3.24 8.45 5.23
N ARG A 65 2.60 8.91 4.15
CA ARG A 65 3.19 9.88 3.23
C ARG A 65 3.46 11.23 3.91
N ALA A 66 2.55 11.70 4.78
CA ALA A 66 2.78 12.91 5.57
C ALA A 66 4.03 12.77 6.45
N GLY A 67 4.31 11.55 6.95
CA GLY A 67 5.54 11.22 7.66
C GLY A 67 6.80 11.24 6.80
N GLY A 68 6.71 11.44 5.48
CA GLY A 68 7.85 11.48 4.56
C GLY A 68 8.17 10.16 3.86
N ALA A 69 7.37 9.11 4.07
CA ALA A 69 7.56 7.83 3.40
C ALA A 69 7.33 7.94 1.89
N LYS A 70 8.12 7.20 1.11
CA LYS A 70 7.83 6.92 -0.29
C LYS A 70 7.04 5.62 -0.37
N ILE A 71 5.85 5.65 -0.94
CA ILE A 71 4.91 4.52 -0.86
C ILE A 71 4.62 3.95 -2.24
N ALA A 72 4.57 2.63 -2.33
CA ALA A 72 3.93 1.88 -3.40
C ALA A 72 2.79 1.04 -2.81
N LEU A 73 1.57 1.24 -3.31
CA LEU A 73 0.35 0.56 -2.87
C LEU A 73 -0.09 -0.43 -3.93
N THR A 74 -0.38 -1.67 -3.53
CA THR A 74 -0.99 -2.72 -4.36
C THR A 74 -2.16 -3.36 -3.62
N GLY A 75 -3.05 -4.02 -4.35
CA GLY A 75 -4.18 -4.77 -3.78
C GLY A 75 -3.72 -6.06 -3.10
N SER A 76 -4.38 -6.45 -1.99
CA SER A 76 -4.27 -7.79 -1.37
C SER A 76 -5.36 -8.77 -1.86
N ASN A 77 -6.33 -8.27 -2.63
CA ASN A 77 -7.40 -9.08 -3.19
C ASN A 77 -7.95 -8.45 -4.48
N PRO A 78 -8.07 -9.21 -5.59
CA PRO A 78 -8.53 -8.70 -6.89
C PRO A 78 -9.88 -8.00 -6.90
N LEU A 79 -10.77 -8.30 -5.95
CA LEU A 79 -12.13 -7.75 -5.90
C LEU A 79 -12.31 -6.65 -4.85
N SER A 80 -11.25 -6.31 -4.13
CA SER A 80 -11.35 -5.38 -2.99
C SER A 80 -11.12 -3.92 -3.36
N THR A 81 -10.38 -3.66 -4.44
CA THR A 81 -10.04 -2.31 -4.87
C THR A 81 -11.28 -1.49 -5.18
N GLN A 82 -11.31 -0.27 -4.67
CA GLN A 82 -12.24 0.79 -5.05
C GLN A 82 -11.51 1.67 -6.08
N ASP A 83 -11.90 1.55 -7.35
CA ASP A 83 -11.14 2.14 -8.47
C ASP A 83 -11.04 3.67 -8.40
N ASP A 84 -12.05 4.33 -7.87
CA ASP A 84 -12.07 5.77 -7.64
C ASP A 84 -11.06 6.19 -6.56
N VAL A 85 -10.91 5.40 -5.50
CA VAL A 85 -9.89 5.61 -4.47
C VAL A 85 -8.49 5.41 -5.04
N ALA A 86 -8.28 4.34 -5.81
CA ALA A 86 -7.00 4.07 -6.47
C ALA A 86 -6.61 5.23 -7.41
N ALA A 87 -7.57 5.72 -8.22
CA ALA A 87 -7.38 6.86 -9.09
C ALA A 87 -7.06 8.15 -8.33
N ALA A 88 -7.76 8.42 -7.21
CA ALA A 88 -7.53 9.61 -6.39
C ALA A 88 -6.12 9.63 -5.78
N LEU A 89 -5.66 8.49 -5.24
CA LEU A 89 -4.30 8.35 -4.70
C LEU A 89 -3.24 8.50 -5.79
N ALA A 90 -3.46 7.90 -6.97
CA ALA A 90 -2.57 8.03 -8.11
C ALA A 90 -2.49 9.48 -8.62
N ALA A 91 -3.62 10.19 -8.68
CA ALA A 91 -3.67 11.60 -9.07
C ALA A 91 -2.94 12.52 -8.07
N ASP A 92 -2.95 12.15 -6.78
CA ASP A 92 -2.18 12.83 -5.73
C ASP A 92 -0.67 12.49 -5.79
N GLY A 93 -0.24 11.63 -6.72
CA GLY A 93 1.16 11.28 -6.96
C GLY A 93 1.71 10.17 -6.07
N ILE A 94 0.82 9.34 -5.49
CA ILE A 94 1.22 8.08 -4.83
C ILE A 94 1.34 7.00 -5.90
N ASN A 95 2.34 6.12 -5.78
CA ASN A 95 2.48 4.99 -6.70
C ASN A 95 1.42 3.94 -6.32
N VAL A 96 0.41 3.78 -7.17
CA VAL A 96 -0.69 2.82 -6.96
C VAL A 96 -0.72 1.85 -8.11
N PHE A 97 -0.72 0.57 -7.79
CA PHE A 97 -0.75 -0.55 -8.72
C PHE A 97 -1.87 -1.49 -8.27
N ALA A 98 -3.11 -1.10 -8.54
CA ALA A 98 -4.29 -1.87 -8.13
C ALA A 98 -5.52 -1.42 -8.93
N PHE A 99 -6.34 -2.37 -9.35
CA PHE A 99 -7.69 -2.11 -9.85
C PHE A 99 -8.64 -3.25 -9.53
N ARG A 100 -9.95 -2.99 -9.60
CA ARG A 100 -10.97 -4.01 -9.34
C ARG A 100 -11.09 -4.97 -10.51
N GLY A 101 -11.12 -6.26 -10.20
CA GLY A 101 -11.32 -7.34 -11.17
C GLY A 101 -10.03 -7.76 -11.87
N GLU A 102 -8.87 -7.62 -11.21
CA GLU A 102 -7.61 -8.22 -11.66
C GLU A 102 -7.76 -9.73 -11.86
N ASN A 103 -7.14 -10.25 -12.92
CA ASN A 103 -6.82 -11.67 -12.99
C ASN A 103 -5.51 -11.97 -12.25
N ASP A 104 -5.17 -13.25 -12.11
CA ASP A 104 -3.98 -13.66 -11.36
C ASP A 104 -2.68 -13.06 -11.93
N GLU A 105 -2.53 -12.97 -13.25
CA GLU A 105 -1.34 -12.38 -13.87
C GLU A 105 -1.24 -10.88 -13.59
N GLU A 106 -2.36 -10.16 -13.70
CA GLU A 106 -2.46 -8.72 -13.42
C GLU A 106 -2.18 -8.41 -11.94
N TYR A 107 -2.72 -9.22 -11.02
CA TYR A 107 -2.47 -9.09 -9.58
C TYR A 107 -0.97 -9.17 -9.26
N TYR A 108 -0.29 -10.20 -9.80
CA TYR A 108 1.16 -10.34 -9.60
C TYR A 108 1.98 -9.31 -10.38
N GLU A 109 1.49 -8.77 -11.51
CA GLU A 109 2.12 -7.64 -12.20
C GLU A 109 2.06 -6.36 -11.33
N CYS A 110 0.93 -6.11 -10.67
CA CYS A 110 0.77 -5.01 -9.73
C CYS A 110 1.74 -5.14 -8.53
N LEU A 111 1.83 -6.35 -7.94
CA LEU A 111 2.75 -6.64 -6.83
C LEU A 111 4.24 -6.50 -7.23
N GLU A 112 4.64 -7.21 -8.29
CA GLU A 112 5.51 -6.72 -9.37
C GLU A 112 6.06 -5.30 -9.26
N GLU A 113 5.21 -4.40 -9.70
CA GLU A 113 5.54 -3.01 -9.89
C GLU A 113 5.74 -2.29 -8.56
N ALA A 114 4.99 -2.69 -7.52
CA ALA A 114 5.13 -2.14 -6.18
C ALA A 114 6.50 -2.46 -5.56
N ILE A 115 6.97 -3.71 -5.66
CA ILE A 115 8.24 -4.17 -5.07
C ILE A 115 9.45 -3.45 -5.69
N LYS A 116 9.37 -2.99 -6.94
CA LYS A 116 10.45 -2.24 -7.63
C LYS A 116 10.83 -0.94 -6.94
N ILE A 117 10.03 -0.44 -6.00
CA ILE A 117 10.42 0.71 -5.17
C ILE A 117 11.65 0.42 -4.28
N GLY A 118 11.95 -0.86 -4.02
CA GLY A 118 12.95 -1.28 -3.05
C GLY A 118 12.47 -1.04 -1.62
N PRO A 119 11.57 -1.90 -1.08
CA PRO A 119 10.99 -1.68 0.24
C PRO A 119 12.05 -1.72 1.34
N HIS A 120 11.97 -0.77 2.27
CA HIS A 120 12.59 -0.87 3.58
C HIS A 120 11.59 -1.46 4.60
N VAL A 121 10.29 -1.25 4.37
CA VAL A 121 9.20 -1.79 5.20
C VAL A 121 8.09 -2.35 4.31
N THR A 122 7.52 -3.49 4.72
CA THR A 122 6.30 -4.04 4.13
C THR A 122 5.10 -3.86 5.06
N LEU A 123 3.95 -3.49 4.53
CA LEU A 123 2.65 -3.61 5.19
C LEU A 123 1.82 -4.60 4.38
N ASP A 124 1.47 -5.73 4.98
CA ASP A 124 0.85 -6.85 4.27
C ASP A 124 -0.47 -7.25 4.92
N ASP A 125 -1.41 -7.63 4.07
CA ASP A 125 -2.66 -8.31 4.38
C ASP A 125 -2.62 -9.63 3.61
N GLY A 126 -2.28 -10.71 4.34
CA GLY A 126 -2.18 -12.05 3.78
C GLY A 126 -0.75 -12.51 3.45
N ALA A 127 0.28 -11.70 3.72
CA ALA A 127 1.70 -11.99 3.56
C ALA A 127 2.21 -12.22 2.10
N ASP A 128 1.53 -11.67 1.10
CA ASP A 128 1.92 -11.86 -0.30
C ASP A 128 3.18 -11.07 -0.68
N THR A 129 3.33 -9.83 -0.20
CA THR A 129 4.56 -9.07 -0.43
C THR A 129 5.75 -9.75 0.21
N ILE A 130 5.60 -10.16 1.48
CA ILE A 130 6.67 -10.81 2.24
C ILE A 130 7.06 -12.12 1.55
N ALA A 131 6.09 -12.95 1.17
CA ALA A 131 6.35 -14.21 0.46
C ALA A 131 7.03 -13.98 -0.90
N GLN A 132 6.58 -12.98 -1.68
CA GLN A 132 7.15 -12.66 -2.99
C GLN A 132 8.60 -12.16 -2.86
N VAL A 133 8.89 -11.29 -1.90
CA VAL A 133 10.26 -10.80 -1.68
C VAL A 133 11.19 -11.95 -1.26
N HIS A 134 10.79 -12.77 -0.29
CA HIS A 134 11.61 -13.90 0.16
C HIS A 134 11.88 -14.93 -0.96
N SER A 135 10.91 -15.16 -1.85
CA SER A 135 11.02 -16.19 -2.89
C SER A 135 11.67 -15.70 -4.18
N LYS A 136 11.34 -14.49 -4.64
CA LYS A 136 11.75 -13.98 -5.96
C LYS A 136 12.74 -12.82 -5.91
N HIS A 137 12.78 -12.07 -4.80
CA HIS A 137 13.68 -10.92 -4.65
C HIS A 137 14.55 -10.98 -3.39
N PRO A 138 15.24 -12.10 -3.13
CA PRO A 138 16.04 -12.24 -1.91
C PRO A 138 17.16 -11.18 -1.81
N GLY A 139 17.57 -10.58 -2.94
CA GLY A 139 18.54 -9.49 -2.98
C GLY A 139 18.06 -8.18 -2.33
N LEU A 140 16.75 -8.00 -2.09
CA LEU A 140 16.19 -6.84 -1.39
C LEU A 140 16.17 -7.02 0.14
N LEU A 141 16.28 -8.26 0.63
CA LEU A 141 16.19 -8.56 2.06
C LEU A 141 17.19 -7.80 2.95
N PRO A 142 18.46 -7.55 2.54
CA PRO A 142 19.40 -6.80 3.37
C PRO A 142 18.97 -5.37 3.73
N ASP A 143 18.13 -4.76 2.89
CA ASP A 143 17.67 -3.37 3.08
C ASP A 143 16.30 -3.31 3.79
N ILE A 144 15.63 -4.45 4.02
CA ILE A 144 14.34 -4.51 4.73
C ILE A 144 14.58 -4.48 6.24
N ILE A 145 14.01 -3.47 6.89
CA ILE A 145 14.08 -3.23 8.33
C ILE A 145 13.01 -4.06 9.06
N GLY A 146 11.85 -4.29 8.44
CA GLY A 146 10.78 -5.10 9.01
C GLY A 146 9.51 -5.11 8.19
N GLY A 147 8.55 -5.95 8.61
CA GLY A 147 7.23 -6.05 8.00
C GLY A 147 6.13 -6.05 9.04
N CYS A 148 4.96 -5.54 8.67
CA CYS A 148 3.72 -5.64 9.44
C CYS A 148 2.74 -6.55 8.69
N GLU A 149 2.03 -7.39 9.43
CA GLU A 149 0.98 -8.26 8.89
C GLU A 149 -0.31 -8.05 9.67
N GLU A 150 -1.40 -7.78 8.95
CA GLU A 150 -2.71 -7.48 9.53
C GLU A 150 -3.51 -8.74 9.87
N THR A 151 -3.39 -9.81 9.08
CA THR A 151 -4.34 -10.94 9.11
C THR A 151 -3.81 -12.16 9.83
N THR A 152 -4.73 -12.93 10.41
CA THR A 152 -4.45 -14.25 10.97
C THR A 152 -3.80 -15.19 9.95
N THR A 153 -4.28 -15.18 8.70
CA THR A 153 -3.75 -16.03 7.63
C THR A 153 -2.29 -15.70 7.32
N GLY A 154 -1.97 -14.41 7.14
CA GLY A 154 -0.60 -13.98 6.92
C GLY A 154 0.29 -14.31 8.11
N VAL A 155 -0.17 -14.11 9.35
CA VAL A 155 0.61 -14.49 10.55
C VAL A 155 0.92 -15.99 10.58
N ILE A 156 -0.02 -16.85 10.17
CA ILE A 156 0.22 -18.29 10.05
C ILE A 156 1.28 -18.58 8.99
N ARG A 157 1.21 -17.93 7.82
CA ARG A 157 2.22 -18.06 6.74
C ARG A 157 3.60 -17.64 7.25
N LEU A 158 3.72 -16.52 7.95
CA LEU A 158 4.98 -16.05 8.52
C LEU A 158 5.57 -17.03 9.54
N ARG A 159 4.73 -17.60 10.41
CA ARG A 159 5.18 -18.64 11.35
C ARG A 159 5.68 -19.90 10.64
N ALA A 160 5.02 -20.31 9.55
CA ALA A 160 5.46 -21.44 8.74
C ALA A 160 6.78 -21.17 8.02
N MET A 161 7.02 -19.93 7.58
CA MET A 161 8.29 -19.52 6.96
C MET A 161 9.46 -19.45 7.95
N ALA A 162 9.17 -19.22 9.24
CA ALA A 162 10.17 -19.11 10.30
C ALA A 162 10.60 -20.46 10.92
N ALA A 163 9.86 -21.54 10.61
CA ALA A 163 10.12 -22.88 11.11
C ALA A 163 11.12 -23.64 10.22
#